data_AF-A0A2G5DAM3-F1
#
_entry.id   AF-A0A2G5DAM3-F1
#
_cell.length_a   1.000
_cell.length_b   1.000
_cell.length_c   1.000
_cell.angle_alpha   90.00
_cell.angle_beta   90.00
_cell.angle_gamma   90.00
#
_symmetry.space_group_name_H-M   'P 1'
#
loop_
_entity.id
_entity.type
_entity.pdbx_description
1 polymer ?
#
loop_
_entity_poly.entity_id
_entity_poly.type
_entity_poly.pdbx_seq_one_letter_code
_entity_poly.pdbx_strand_id
1 'polypeptide(L)'
;MVYLDADIQVYENIDHLLDATDGYFYAVMDCFCEKTWSHSPQYSVGYCQQCPDKVTWPTEMGSPPSLYFNAGMFVFEPSRLTFDSLIENLRITVPTLFAEQDFLNKYFNHIYKPIPLIYNLVLAMLWRHPENVKLDEVKVVHYCAAGSKPWRYTGKEENMDREDIKILVAKWWDIYTDESLDYKSSDPEPEGETFSRSSIMATMPEPAIAYIPAPSAA
;
A
#
# COMPACT_ATOMS: atom_id res chain seq x y z
N MET A 1 -0.23 -15.20 0.24
CA MET A 1 0.79 -14.27 -0.30
C MET A 1 0.55 -12.90 0.29
N VAL A 2 1.62 -12.14 0.54
CA VAL A 2 1.53 -10.73 0.95
C VAL A 2 1.95 -9.85 -0.22
N TYR A 3 1.09 -8.93 -0.65
CA TYR A 3 1.41 -7.88 -1.60
C TYR A 3 1.88 -6.63 -0.85
N LEU A 4 2.89 -5.94 -1.40
CA LEU A 4 3.42 -4.68 -0.89
C LEU A 4 3.71 -3.75 -2.07
N ASP A 5 3.24 -2.50 -2.00
CA ASP A 5 3.63 -1.46 -2.93
C ASP A 5 5.12 -1.13 -2.84
N ALA A 6 5.68 -0.62 -3.94
CA ALA A 6 7.12 -0.35 -4.05
C ALA A 6 7.61 0.77 -3.11
N ASP A 7 6.70 1.61 -2.61
CA ASP A 7 6.96 2.63 -1.61
C ASP A 7 6.56 2.20 -0.19
N ILE A 8 6.71 0.91 0.11
CA ILE A 8 6.57 0.37 1.45
C ILE A 8 7.93 -0.04 2.02
N GLN A 9 8.13 0.23 3.32
CA GLN A 9 9.26 -0.30 4.08
C GLN A 9 8.77 -1.14 5.26
N VAL A 10 9.37 -2.32 5.42
CA VAL A 10 9.10 -3.26 6.51
C VAL A 10 10.22 -3.12 7.56
N TYR A 11 9.82 -2.88 8.81
CA TYR A 11 10.71 -2.65 9.96
C TYR A 11 10.87 -3.87 10.86
N GLU A 12 9.88 -4.77 10.87
CA GLU A 12 9.90 -5.99 11.68
C GLU A 12 9.34 -7.17 10.90
N ASN A 13 9.60 -8.39 11.39
CA ASN A 13 9.04 -9.59 10.83
C ASN A 13 7.49 -9.55 10.81
N ILE A 14 6.93 -9.89 9.64
CA ILE A 14 5.49 -9.99 9.41
C ILE A 14 5.07 -11.37 8.86
N ASP A 15 5.93 -12.38 8.94
CA ASP A 15 5.66 -13.72 8.39
C ASP A 15 4.42 -14.38 8.99
N HIS A 16 4.07 -14.08 10.24
CA HIS A 16 2.85 -14.61 10.88
C HIS A 16 1.56 -14.18 10.18
N LEU A 17 1.60 -13.18 9.29
CA LEU A 17 0.47 -12.84 8.42
C LEU A 17 0.17 -13.94 7.40
N LEU A 18 1.13 -14.81 7.09
CA LEU A 18 0.95 -15.98 6.22
C LEU A 18 0.20 -17.12 6.92
N ASP A 19 0.09 -17.09 8.25
CA ASP A 19 -0.69 -18.06 9.04
C ASP A 19 -2.16 -17.64 9.19
N ALA A 20 -2.57 -16.53 8.56
CA ALA A 20 -3.95 -16.07 8.57
C ALA A 20 -4.88 -17.10 7.90
N THR A 21 -6.13 -17.19 8.37
CA THR A 21 -7.08 -18.15 7.84
C THR A 21 -7.37 -17.89 6.36
N ASP A 22 -7.29 -18.95 5.55
CA ASP A 22 -7.67 -18.97 4.14
C ASP A 22 -9.13 -18.49 3.91
N GLY A 23 -9.42 -18.08 2.69
CA GLY A 23 -10.73 -17.65 2.20
C GLY A 23 -11.02 -16.16 2.38
N TYR A 24 -10.04 -15.36 2.82
CA TYR A 24 -10.21 -13.94 3.13
C TYR A 24 -9.19 -13.05 2.45
N PHE A 25 -9.57 -11.79 2.28
CA PHE A 25 -8.70 -10.70 1.84
C PHE A 25 -8.38 -9.82 3.05
N TYR A 26 -7.14 -9.82 3.52
CA TYR A 26 -6.73 -9.06 4.69
C TYR A 26 -6.00 -7.79 4.29
N ALA A 27 -6.46 -6.64 4.77
CA ALA A 27 -5.84 -5.35 4.47
C ALA A 27 -6.10 -4.37 5.63
N VAL A 28 -5.30 -3.31 5.70
CA VAL A 28 -5.52 -2.26 6.71
C VAL A 28 -6.61 -1.31 6.23
N MET A 29 -7.52 -0.94 7.13
CA MET A 29 -8.52 0.08 6.86
C MET A 29 -7.87 1.41 6.46
N ASP A 30 -8.38 2.04 5.41
CA ASP A 30 -7.98 3.40 5.04
C ASP A 30 -8.64 4.44 5.97
N CYS A 31 -8.42 5.72 5.69
CA CYS A 31 -9.00 6.86 6.40
C CYS A 31 -9.74 7.77 5.41
N PHE A 32 -10.88 8.33 5.83
CA PHE A 32 -11.66 9.27 5.02
C PHE A 32 -11.38 10.74 5.35
N CYS A 33 -10.36 11.04 6.16
CA CYS A 33 -10.06 12.40 6.60
C CYS A 33 -9.12 13.17 5.66
N GLU A 34 -8.46 12.50 4.72
CA GLU A 34 -7.58 13.18 3.76
C GLU A 34 -8.37 13.98 2.72
N LYS A 35 -7.79 15.08 2.22
CA LYS A 35 -8.47 16.01 1.30
C LYS A 35 -8.89 15.35 -0.02
N THR A 36 -8.20 14.28 -0.39
CA THR A 36 -8.47 13.43 -1.56
C THR A 36 -9.90 12.86 -1.50
N TRP A 37 -10.42 12.64 -0.29
CA TRP A 37 -11.79 12.20 -0.02
C TRP A 37 -12.83 13.31 -0.03
N SER A 38 -12.47 14.57 -0.31
CA SER A 38 -13.40 15.73 -0.23
C SER A 38 -14.64 15.65 -1.13
N HIS A 39 -14.61 14.78 -2.14
CA HIS A 39 -15.74 14.50 -3.01
C HIS A 39 -16.74 13.47 -2.43
N SER A 40 -16.39 12.82 -1.31
CA SER A 40 -17.16 11.73 -0.72
C SER A 40 -18.18 12.23 0.32
N PRO A 41 -19.32 11.53 0.48
CA PRO A 41 -20.26 11.79 1.57
C PRO A 41 -19.61 11.64 2.95
N GLN A 42 -18.71 10.66 3.14
CA GLN A 42 -17.99 10.39 4.38
C GLN A 42 -17.20 11.61 4.84
N TYR A 43 -16.40 12.20 3.95
CA TYR A 43 -15.65 13.42 4.24
C TYR A 43 -16.57 14.60 4.54
N SER A 44 -17.65 14.75 3.76
CA SER A 44 -18.59 15.88 3.89
C SER A 44 -19.28 15.93 5.25
N VAL A 45 -19.61 14.78 5.84
CA VAL A 45 -20.20 14.71 7.18
C VAL A 45 -19.17 14.61 8.30
N GLY A 46 -17.88 14.45 7.95
CA GLY A 46 -16.80 14.24 8.92
C GLY A 46 -16.74 12.83 9.51
N TYR A 47 -17.39 11.85 8.89
CA TYR A 47 -17.35 10.45 9.29
C TYR A 47 -16.02 9.81 8.89
N CYS A 48 -15.39 9.09 9.82
CA CYS A 48 -14.20 8.29 9.54
C CYS A 48 -14.27 6.93 10.23
N GLN A 49 -14.03 5.87 9.47
CA GLN A 49 -14.02 4.49 9.97
C GLN A 49 -12.89 4.20 10.97
N GLN A 50 -11.87 5.07 11.07
CA GLN A 50 -10.80 5.00 12.07
C GLN A 50 -11.25 5.51 13.45
N CYS A 51 -12.33 6.30 13.51
CA CYS A 51 -12.90 6.84 14.75
C CYS A 51 -14.43 6.98 14.63
N PRO A 52 -15.16 5.85 14.46
CA PRO A 52 -16.60 5.87 14.20
C PRO A 52 -17.43 6.52 15.34
N ASP A 53 -16.87 6.57 16.55
CA ASP A 53 -17.51 7.20 17.71
C ASP A 53 -17.45 8.74 17.68
N LYS A 54 -16.54 9.33 16.89
CA LYS A 54 -16.38 10.80 16.80
C LYS A 54 -17.53 11.45 16.06
N VAL A 55 -17.98 10.82 14.97
CA VAL A 55 -19.14 11.21 14.19
C VAL A 55 -19.88 9.94 13.82
N THR A 56 -21.06 9.75 14.38
CA THR A 56 -21.94 8.64 14.00
C THR A 56 -22.50 8.87 12.60
N TRP A 57 -22.57 7.82 11.78
CA TRP A 57 -23.16 7.92 10.43
C TRP A 57 -24.62 8.39 10.50
N PRO A 58 -25.01 9.45 9.76
CA PRO A 58 -26.37 9.98 9.82
C PRO A 58 -27.40 8.97 9.31
N THR A 59 -28.45 8.71 10.09
CA THR A 59 -29.46 7.67 9.78
C THR A 59 -30.23 8.00 8.51
N GLU A 60 -30.42 9.28 8.20
CA GLU A 60 -31.03 9.78 6.98
C GLU A 60 -30.24 9.44 5.70
N MET A 61 -28.96 9.09 5.84
CA MET A 61 -28.10 8.62 4.74
C MET A 61 -28.13 7.10 4.56
N GLY A 62 -28.99 6.39 5.31
CA GLY A 62 -29.13 4.93 5.27
C GLY A 62 -28.06 4.22 6.10
N SER A 63 -27.70 3.00 5.68
CA SER A 63 -26.65 2.23 6.34
C SER A 63 -25.28 2.90 6.16
N PRO A 64 -24.36 2.79 7.14
CA PRO A 64 -22.99 3.23 6.96
C PRO A 64 -22.34 2.53 5.77
N PRO A 65 -21.35 3.16 5.11
CA PRO A 65 -20.63 2.53 4.02
C PRO A 65 -19.91 1.28 4.53
N SER A 66 -19.73 0.30 3.63
CA SER A 66 -18.84 -0.84 3.90
C SER A 66 -17.44 -0.36 4.28
N LEU A 67 -16.75 -1.14 5.11
CA LEU A 67 -15.34 -0.86 5.42
C LEU A 67 -14.51 -0.83 4.14
N TYR A 68 -13.58 0.12 4.10
CA TYR A 68 -12.75 0.40 2.93
C TYR A 68 -11.26 0.25 3.31
N PHE A 69 -10.48 -0.50 2.54
CA PHE A 69 -9.06 -0.72 2.83
C PHE A 69 -8.13 0.09 1.93
N ASN A 70 -6.91 0.33 2.42
CA ASN A 70 -5.81 0.80 1.59
C ASN A 70 -5.22 -0.39 0.79
N ALA A 71 -5.02 -0.22 -0.52
CA ALA A 71 -4.58 -1.31 -1.40
C ALA A 71 -3.06 -1.49 -1.49
N GLY A 72 -2.26 -0.69 -0.78
CA GLY A 72 -0.80 -0.81 -0.87
C GLY A 72 -0.22 -2.04 -0.16
N MET A 73 -0.95 -2.61 0.80
CA MET A 73 -0.57 -3.86 1.44
C MET A 73 -1.79 -4.71 1.73
N PHE A 74 -1.73 -5.97 1.31
CA PHE A 74 -2.77 -6.95 1.61
C PHE A 74 -2.27 -8.39 1.58
N VAL A 75 -2.93 -9.25 2.34
CA VAL A 75 -2.73 -10.70 2.34
C VAL A 75 -3.89 -11.38 1.61
N PHE A 76 -3.57 -12.26 0.69
CA PHE A 76 -4.56 -12.99 -0.10
C PHE A 76 -4.03 -14.33 -0.59
N GLU A 77 -4.94 -15.18 -1.06
CA GLU A 77 -4.62 -16.45 -1.72
C GLU A 77 -4.50 -16.26 -3.23
N PRO A 78 -3.33 -16.56 -3.84
CA PRO A 78 -3.21 -16.60 -5.29
C PRO A 78 -4.15 -17.66 -5.88
N SER A 79 -5.01 -17.24 -6.78
CA SER A 79 -5.98 -18.13 -7.43
C SER A 79 -6.16 -17.73 -8.88
N ARG A 80 -6.01 -18.71 -9.78
CA ARG A 80 -6.22 -18.51 -11.21
C ARG A 80 -7.66 -18.07 -11.50
N LEU A 81 -8.63 -18.67 -10.80
CA LEU A 81 -10.05 -18.33 -10.93
C LEU A 81 -10.31 -16.88 -10.49
N THR A 82 -9.72 -16.47 -9.37
CA THR A 82 -9.82 -15.08 -8.89
C THR A 82 -9.20 -14.11 -9.89
N PHE A 83 -8.03 -14.44 -10.45
CA PHE A 83 -7.39 -13.63 -11.49
C PHE A 83 -8.27 -13.48 -12.74
N ASP A 84 -8.76 -14.58 -13.32
CA ASP A 84 -9.56 -14.53 -14.54
C ASP A 84 -10.86 -13.72 -14.30
N SER A 85 -11.49 -13.89 -13.13
CA SER A 85 -12.67 -13.11 -12.71
C SER A 85 -12.36 -11.62 -12.49
N LEU A 86 -11.22 -11.27 -11.89
CA LEU A 86 -10.78 -9.88 -11.75
C LEU A 86 -10.62 -9.22 -13.13
N ILE A 87 -9.99 -9.91 -14.09
CA ILE A 87 -9.82 -9.38 -15.46
C ILE A 87 -11.16 -9.17 -16.17
N GLU A 88 -12.11 -10.10 -16.01
CA GLU A 88 -13.45 -9.94 -16.57
C GLU A 88 -14.20 -8.74 -15.95
N ASN A 89 -14.16 -8.60 -14.62
CA ASN A 89 -14.78 -7.49 -13.91
C ASN A 89 -14.13 -6.15 -14.23
N LEU A 90 -12.81 -6.11 -14.43
CA LEU A 90 -12.07 -4.91 -14.77
C LEU A 90 -12.54 -4.32 -16.11
N ARG A 91 -12.81 -5.17 -17.11
CA ARG A 91 -13.25 -4.75 -18.45
C ARG A 91 -14.57 -3.98 -18.46
N ILE A 92 -15.44 -4.24 -17.49
CA ILE A 92 -16.75 -3.60 -17.36
C ILE A 92 -16.81 -2.58 -16.24
N THR A 93 -15.73 -2.43 -15.46
CA THR A 93 -15.68 -1.47 -14.36
C THR A 93 -15.37 -0.09 -14.91
N VAL A 94 -16.21 0.88 -14.55
CA VAL A 94 -15.96 2.30 -14.84
C VAL A 94 -14.77 2.76 -14.00
N PRO A 95 -13.75 3.40 -14.58
CA PRO A 95 -12.63 3.96 -13.83
C PRO A 95 -13.09 4.92 -12.74
N THR A 96 -12.47 4.82 -11.57
CA THR A 96 -12.75 5.64 -10.39
C THR A 96 -11.51 6.41 -9.97
N LEU A 97 -11.64 7.29 -8.97
CA LEU A 97 -10.56 8.18 -8.55
C LEU A 97 -9.35 7.42 -7.98
N PHE A 98 -9.59 6.37 -7.18
CA PHE A 98 -8.53 5.57 -6.56
C PHE A 98 -8.24 4.28 -7.33
N ALA A 99 -8.56 4.24 -8.62
CA ALA A 99 -8.18 3.18 -9.57
C ALA A 99 -8.33 1.75 -9.01
N GLU A 100 -7.21 1.04 -8.83
CA GLU A 100 -7.20 -0.35 -8.34
C GLU A 100 -7.71 -0.47 -6.91
N GLN A 101 -7.50 0.53 -6.04
CA GLN A 101 -7.96 0.47 -4.66
C GLN A 101 -9.49 0.40 -4.58
N ASP A 102 -10.19 1.26 -5.32
CA ASP A 102 -11.65 1.22 -5.42
C ASP A 102 -12.14 -0.10 -6.04
N PHE A 103 -11.47 -0.56 -7.09
CA PHE A 103 -11.81 -1.80 -7.77
C PHE A 103 -11.69 -3.02 -6.86
N LEU A 104 -10.56 -3.13 -6.14
CA LEU A 104 -10.31 -4.22 -5.19
C LEU A 104 -11.27 -4.14 -4.00
N ASN A 105 -11.54 -2.95 -3.47
CA ASN A 105 -12.54 -2.76 -2.40
C ASN A 105 -13.93 -3.25 -2.82
N LYS A 106 -14.35 -2.93 -4.06
CA LYS A 106 -15.62 -3.40 -4.61
C LYS A 106 -15.62 -4.93 -4.79
N TYR A 107 -14.56 -5.49 -5.36
CA TYR A 107 -14.51 -6.92 -5.69
C TYR A 107 -14.42 -7.80 -4.44
N PHE A 108 -13.52 -7.46 -3.50
CA PHE A 108 -13.23 -8.26 -2.31
C PHE A 108 -14.10 -7.94 -1.09
N ASN A 109 -15.06 -7.01 -1.20
CA ASN A 109 -15.91 -6.56 -0.09
C ASN A 109 -16.49 -7.71 0.76
N HIS A 110 -16.94 -8.78 0.10
CA HIS A 110 -17.62 -9.91 0.73
C HIS A 110 -16.69 -10.86 1.52
N ILE A 111 -15.37 -10.77 1.33
CA ILE A 111 -14.37 -11.56 2.06
C ILE A 111 -13.30 -10.69 2.73
N TYR A 112 -13.51 -9.38 2.79
CA TYR A 112 -12.57 -8.45 3.41
C TYR A 112 -12.54 -8.62 4.93
N LYS A 113 -11.33 -8.70 5.50
CA LYS A 113 -11.08 -8.65 6.94
C LYS A 113 -10.02 -7.60 7.28
N PRO A 114 -10.35 -6.59 8.12
CA PRO A 114 -9.36 -5.59 8.51
C PRO A 114 -8.26 -6.22 9.36
N ILE A 115 -7.02 -5.80 9.13
CA ILE A 115 -5.87 -6.08 10.02
C ILE A 115 -5.36 -4.80 10.69
N PRO A 116 -4.61 -4.91 11.80
CA PRO A 116 -4.13 -3.74 12.53
C PRO A 116 -3.29 -2.76 11.69
N LEU A 117 -3.44 -1.47 11.98
CA LEU A 117 -2.76 -0.36 11.30
C LEU A 117 -1.23 -0.49 11.26
N ILE A 118 -0.63 -1.17 12.24
CA ILE A 118 0.82 -1.42 12.30
C ILE A 118 1.37 -2.20 11.10
N TYR A 119 0.52 -2.89 10.32
CA TYR A 119 0.90 -3.66 9.13
C TYR A 119 0.82 -2.88 7.82
N ASN A 120 0.35 -1.63 7.84
CA ASN A 120 0.36 -0.71 6.70
C ASN A 120 0.06 0.71 7.22
N LEU A 121 1.05 1.36 7.83
CA LEU A 121 0.93 2.74 8.25
C LEU A 121 1.01 3.66 7.03
N VAL A 122 -0.13 4.07 6.50
CA VAL A 122 -0.24 5.24 5.62
C VAL A 122 0.16 6.48 6.43
N LEU A 123 1.19 7.21 5.98
CA LEU A 123 1.79 8.31 6.75
C LEU A 123 0.79 9.37 7.22
N ALA A 124 -0.30 9.60 6.48
CA ALA A 124 -1.35 10.54 6.88
C ALA A 124 -1.99 10.25 8.24
N MET A 125 -1.93 9.00 8.70
CA MET A 125 -2.40 8.62 10.03
C MET A 125 -1.63 9.35 11.14
N LEU A 126 -0.38 9.76 10.92
CA LEU A 126 0.45 10.49 11.91
C LEU A 126 -0.09 11.89 12.26
N TRP A 127 -0.91 12.50 11.39
CA TRP A 127 -1.51 13.81 11.65
C TRP A 127 -3.04 13.79 11.62
N ARG A 128 -3.68 12.80 10.99
CA ARG A 128 -5.14 12.65 11.00
C ARG A 128 -5.66 11.90 12.21
N HIS A 129 -4.94 10.86 12.63
CA HIS A 129 -5.31 9.98 13.74
C HIS A 129 -4.10 9.66 14.63
N PRO A 130 -3.37 10.67 15.14
CA PRO A 130 -2.21 10.43 16.00
C PRO A 130 -2.56 9.59 17.23
N GLU A 131 -3.81 9.64 17.70
CA GLU A 131 -4.33 8.81 18.79
C GLU A 131 -4.29 7.29 18.49
N ASN A 132 -4.30 6.91 17.22
CA ASN A 132 -4.27 5.51 16.77
C ASN A 132 -2.86 5.03 16.43
N VAL A 133 -1.83 5.89 16.53
CA VAL A 133 -0.48 5.56 16.09
C VAL A 133 0.50 5.57 17.26
N LYS A 134 1.08 4.41 17.53
CA LYS A 134 2.30 4.27 18.33
C LYS A 134 3.43 3.85 17.40
N LEU A 135 4.26 4.82 17.02
CA LEU A 135 5.21 4.64 15.91
C LEU A 135 6.27 3.56 16.17
N ASP A 136 6.60 3.31 17.44
CA ASP A 136 7.50 2.25 17.89
C ASP A 136 6.93 0.84 17.75
N GLU A 137 5.60 0.69 17.69
CA GLU A 137 4.92 -0.59 17.45
C GLU A 137 4.64 -0.86 15.95
N VAL A 138 4.93 0.10 15.07
CA VAL A 138 4.64 0.00 13.62
C VAL A 138 5.66 -0.90 12.93
N LYS A 139 5.15 -1.88 12.18
CA LYS A 139 5.96 -2.87 11.46
C LYS A 139 6.15 -2.56 9.99
N VAL A 140 5.20 -1.85 9.38
CA VAL A 140 5.19 -1.56 7.95
C VAL A 140 4.73 -0.12 7.75
N VAL A 141 5.52 0.66 7.00
CA VAL A 141 5.21 2.05 6.67
C VAL A 141 5.04 2.19 5.18
N HIS A 142 4.00 2.93 4.79
CA HIS A 142 3.64 3.19 3.42
C HIS A 142 3.78 4.69 3.11
N TYR A 143 4.74 5.03 2.25
CA TYR A 143 5.10 6.41 1.89
C TYR A 143 4.16 6.99 0.81
N CYS A 144 2.85 6.89 1.02
CA CYS A 144 1.79 7.28 0.08
C CYS A 144 1.12 8.62 0.39
N ALA A 145 1.85 9.58 0.95
CA ALA A 145 1.43 10.98 1.04
C ALA A 145 2.18 11.85 0.01
N ALA A 146 1.61 12.99 -0.34
CA ALA A 146 2.27 13.94 -1.23
C ALA A 146 3.60 14.40 -0.62
N GLY A 147 4.69 14.23 -1.38
CA GLY A 147 6.05 14.56 -0.93
C GLY A 147 6.74 13.51 -0.06
N SER A 148 6.06 12.43 0.35
CA SER A 148 6.65 11.47 1.29
C SER A 148 7.53 10.40 0.66
N LYS A 149 7.53 10.24 -0.66
CA LYS A 149 8.34 9.23 -1.35
C LYS A 149 9.82 9.46 -1.00
N PRO A 150 10.52 8.51 -0.35
CA PRO A 150 11.87 8.74 0.19
C PRO A 150 12.89 9.22 -0.84
N TRP A 151 12.83 8.68 -2.06
CA TRP A 151 13.70 9.03 -3.19
C TRP A 151 13.40 10.39 -3.85
N ARG A 152 12.31 11.06 -3.47
CA ARG A 152 11.94 12.41 -3.92
C ARG A 152 11.69 13.38 -2.77
N TYR A 153 12.06 12.99 -1.56
CA TYR A 153 11.75 13.74 -0.36
C TYR A 153 12.48 15.08 -0.34
N THR A 154 11.70 16.18 -0.24
CA THR A 154 12.26 17.54 -0.14
C THR A 154 12.05 18.18 1.23
N GLY A 155 11.14 17.63 2.03
CA GLY A 155 10.72 18.19 3.33
C GLY A 155 9.91 19.49 3.22
N LYS A 156 9.43 19.87 2.02
CA LYS A 156 8.72 21.14 1.79
C LYS A 156 7.21 20.98 1.66
N GLU A 157 6.75 19.80 1.27
CA GLU A 157 5.33 19.48 1.16
C GLU A 157 4.66 19.46 2.54
N GLU A 158 3.33 19.56 2.56
CA GLU A 158 2.55 19.62 3.80
C GLU A 158 2.86 18.42 4.69
N ASN A 159 3.11 18.67 5.98
CA ASN A 159 3.51 17.70 7.00
C ASN A 159 4.89 17.04 6.78
N MET A 160 5.61 17.30 5.69
CA MET A 160 6.93 16.70 5.44
C MET A 160 8.05 17.36 6.25
N ASP A 161 7.78 18.41 7.00
CA ASP A 161 8.75 19.02 7.92
C ASP A 161 8.80 18.32 9.29
N ARG A 162 7.88 17.39 9.56
CA ARG A 162 7.78 16.66 10.83
C ARG A 162 8.99 15.78 11.10
N GLU A 163 9.34 15.66 12.38
CA GLU A 163 10.50 14.90 12.83
C GLU A 163 10.32 13.39 12.64
N ASP A 164 9.11 12.87 12.89
CA ASP A 164 8.80 11.46 12.67
C ASP A 164 8.97 11.05 11.20
N ILE A 165 8.52 11.88 10.25
CA ILE A 165 8.71 11.63 8.82
C ILE A 165 10.19 11.68 8.43
N LYS A 166 10.96 12.66 8.92
CA LYS A 166 12.41 12.73 8.65
C LYS A 166 13.13 11.47 9.11
N ILE A 167 12.79 10.96 10.30
CA ILE A 167 13.35 9.70 10.82
C ILE A 167 12.98 8.53 9.90
N LEU A 168 11.71 8.42 9.49
CA LEU A 168 11.27 7.34 8.60
C LEU A 168 11.93 7.40 7.22
N VAL A 169 12.14 8.60 6.66
CA VAL A 169 12.86 8.78 5.39
C VAL A 169 14.34 8.41 5.56
N ALA A 170 14.98 8.81 6.66
CA ALA A 170 16.35 8.43 6.95
C ALA A 170 16.52 6.91 7.01
N LYS A 171 15.62 6.20 7.70
CA LYS A 171 15.64 4.72 7.75
C LYS A 171 15.51 4.06 6.37
N TRP A 172 14.81 4.68 5.41
CA TRP A 172 14.77 4.17 4.04
C TRP A 172 16.14 4.27 3.36
N TRP A 173 16.79 5.43 3.49
CA TRP A 173 18.11 5.67 2.94
C TRP A 173 19.21 4.86 3.62
N ASP A 174 19.09 4.58 4.92
CA ASP A 174 20.02 3.70 5.64
C ASP A 174 20.08 2.31 5.00
N ILE A 175 18.96 1.76 4.51
CA ILE A 175 18.93 0.49 3.78
C ILE A 175 19.42 0.68 2.35
N TYR A 176 18.90 1.68 1.64
CA TYR A 176 19.22 1.88 0.22
C TYR A 176 20.71 2.16 -0.03
N THR A 177 21.40 2.78 0.92
CA THR A 177 22.84 3.12 0.83
C THR A 177 23.75 2.09 1.50
N ASP A 178 23.20 1.02 2.06
CA ASP A 178 23.99 -0.08 2.60
C ASP A 178 24.50 -0.98 1.46
N GLU A 179 25.71 -0.67 0.98
CA GLU A 179 26.41 -1.44 -0.06
C GLU A 179 26.61 -2.93 0.32
N SER A 180 26.48 -3.30 1.60
CA SER A 180 26.56 -4.71 2.00
C SER A 180 25.37 -5.54 1.53
N LEU A 181 24.23 -4.88 1.27
CA LEU A 181 23.00 -5.47 0.74
C LEU A 181 22.97 -5.54 -0.79
N ASP A 182 23.96 -4.94 -1.47
CA ASP A 182 24.04 -4.98 -2.93
C ASP A 182 24.13 -6.42 -3.43
N TYR A 183 23.46 -6.67 -4.55
CA TYR A 183 23.53 -7.97 -5.21
C TYR A 183 24.96 -8.25 -5.68
N LYS A 184 25.62 -9.17 -5.00
CA LYS A 184 26.93 -9.69 -5.41
C LYS A 184 26.69 -10.77 -6.45
N SER A 185 26.99 -10.48 -7.71
CA SER A 185 27.08 -11.53 -8.72
C SER A 185 28.11 -12.55 -8.25
N SER A 186 27.69 -13.76 -7.88
CA SER A 186 28.61 -14.86 -7.66
C SER A 186 29.46 -15.03 -8.92
N ASP A 187 30.79 -15.10 -8.77
CA ASP A 187 31.69 -15.53 -9.85
C ASP A 187 31.11 -16.79 -10.51
N PRO A 188 31.25 -16.95 -11.84
CA PRO A 188 30.76 -18.15 -12.51
C PRO A 188 31.50 -19.37 -11.95
N GLU A 189 30.81 -20.14 -11.11
CA GLU A 189 31.14 -21.54 -10.82
C GLU A 189 31.37 -22.25 -12.17
N PRO A 190 32.48 -22.98 -12.36
CA PRO A 190 32.75 -23.69 -13.60
C PRO A 190 31.59 -24.65 -13.88
N GLU A 191 30.97 -24.47 -15.04
CA GLU A 191 29.78 -25.21 -15.50
C GLU A 191 29.99 -26.72 -15.40
N GLY A 192 29.48 -27.33 -14.33
CA GLY A 192 29.06 -28.71 -14.34
C GLY A 192 27.70 -28.77 -15.03
N GLU A 193 27.66 -29.39 -16.20
CA GLU A 193 26.45 -29.59 -17.02
C GLU A 193 25.22 -29.95 -16.17
N THR A 194 24.30 -29.01 -16.00
CA THR A 194 22.83 -29.16 -16.15
C THR A 194 22.10 -27.94 -15.59
N PHE A 195 21.00 -27.57 -16.27
CA PHE A 195 20.17 -26.39 -16.12
C PHE A 195 20.56 -25.18 -16.99
N SER A 196 19.95 -25.18 -18.18
CA SER A 196 19.80 -24.02 -19.05
C SER A 196 19.23 -22.86 -18.24
N ARG A 197 20.10 -21.92 -17.88
CA ARG A 197 19.72 -20.59 -17.40
C ARG A 197 18.89 -19.93 -18.50
N SER A 198 17.56 -19.89 -18.31
CA SER A 198 16.72 -18.96 -19.07
C SER A 198 17.07 -17.53 -18.68
N SER A 199 18.09 -16.99 -19.35
CA SER A 199 18.43 -15.57 -19.35
C SER A 199 17.35 -14.82 -20.15
N ILE A 200 16.19 -14.61 -19.52
CA ILE A 200 15.07 -13.88 -20.15
C ILE A 200 15.22 -12.37 -19.92
N MET A 201 15.99 -11.93 -18.91
CA MET A 201 16.13 -10.50 -18.58
C MET A 201 17.27 -9.77 -19.30
N ALA A 202 18.29 -10.47 -19.83
CA ALA A 202 19.44 -9.82 -20.46
C ALA A 202 19.23 -9.42 -21.93
N THR A 203 18.13 -9.85 -22.56
CA THR A 203 17.89 -9.69 -24.01
C THR A 203 16.72 -8.78 -24.38
N MET A 204 16.09 -8.11 -23.40
CA MET A 204 15.05 -7.13 -23.71
C MET A 204 15.72 -5.78 -23.99
N PRO A 205 15.71 -5.25 -25.23
CA PRO A 205 16.08 -3.86 -25.44
C PRO A 205 15.14 -2.98 -24.62
N GLU A 206 15.69 -2.02 -23.86
CA GLU A 206 14.88 -1.04 -23.14
C GLU A 206 13.88 -0.42 -24.12
N PRO A 207 12.57 -0.62 -23.92
CA PRO A 207 11.60 0.09 -24.74
C PRO A 207 11.84 1.57 -24.51
N ALA A 208 11.91 2.35 -25.59
CA ALA A 208 11.86 3.80 -25.53
C ALA A 208 10.45 4.21 -25.05
N ILE A 209 10.19 4.02 -23.76
CA ILE A 209 9.01 4.48 -23.08
C ILE A 209 9.22 5.98 -22.93
N ALA A 210 8.37 6.76 -23.60
CA ALA A 210 8.26 8.17 -23.27
C ALA A 210 8.00 8.26 -21.77
N TYR A 211 8.95 8.80 -21.01
CA TYR A 211 8.80 9.05 -19.58
C TYR A 211 7.66 10.06 -19.42
N ILE A 212 6.46 9.54 -19.17
CA ILE A 212 5.33 10.33 -18.73
C ILE A 212 5.45 10.30 -17.20
N PRO A 213 5.80 11.42 -16.55
CA PRO A 213 5.82 11.45 -15.10
C PRO A 213 4.42 11.06 -14.61
N ALA A 214 4.36 10.01 -13.79
CA ALA A 214 3.12 9.69 -13.08
C ALA A 214 2.67 10.94 -12.32
N PRO A 215 1.39 11.33 -12.40
CA PRO A 215 0.88 12.39 -11.53
C PRO A 215 1.21 12.03 -10.09
N SER A 216 1.51 13.04 -9.28
CA SER A 216 1.69 12.82 -7.84
C SER A 216 0.46 12.09 -7.33
N ALA A 217 0.64 10.93 -6.71
CA ALA A 217 -0.41 10.29 -5.95
C ALA A 217 -0.84 11.29 -4.86
N ALA A 218 -2.03 11.85 -5.07
CA ALA A 218 -2.82 12.64 -4.13
C ALA A 218 -4.27 12.37 -4.55
#